data_AF-A0A1Y1S3P8-F1
#
_entry.id   AF-A0A1Y1S3P8-F1
#
_cell.length_a   1.000
_cell.length_b   1.000
_cell.length_c   1.000
_cell.angle_alpha   90.00
_cell.angle_beta   90.00
_cell.angle_gamma   90.00
#
_symmetry.space_group_name_H-M   'P 1'
#
loop_
_entity.id
_entity.type
_entity.pdbx_description
1 polymer ?
#
loop_
_entity_poly.entity_id
_entity_poly.type
_entity_poly.pdbx_seq_one_letter_code
_entity_poly.pdbx_strand_id
1 'polypeptide(L)'
;MSKSRINRICGARILGGMDASVRYRGKYSNETDLNSDKIYLSTRDFKVEKTGKAPSKIAEIQRELSMEYVDKGILEDEEIESVGDFYANLKEMTLSAEWHRRHGAFIGLGNLKIEKEIGSGSGIVVEMDAGEMIGRCFVILKNDKFNDYVDNKAVAPVREAVGEYLCKLAEHKISAENLVEQLFKLLGDACWHVQYGALHAIHLCIKNQIKHIVHKTETNKELFIALIRSKDEDIKCVAADILSQIVEQLSVDEIARIGRSAIDQFKVEDAL
;
A
#
# COMPACT_ATOMS: atom_id res chain seq x y z
N MET A 1 18.81 -2.62 32.00
CA MET A 1 18.16 -1.39 31.47
C MET A 1 17.18 -1.83 30.40
N SER A 2 15.88 -1.51 30.54
CA SER A 2 14.87 -1.93 29.57
C SER A 2 15.17 -1.29 28.22
N LYS A 3 15.17 -2.09 27.14
CA LYS A 3 15.26 -1.58 25.76
C LYS A 3 14.09 -0.61 25.56
N SER A 4 14.36 0.68 25.69
CA SER A 4 13.39 1.74 25.47
C SER A 4 12.76 1.51 24.10
N ARG A 5 11.43 1.40 24.06
CA ARG A 5 10.66 1.40 22.80
C ARG A 5 11.11 2.61 21.99
N ILE A 6 11.95 2.38 20.98
CA ILE A 6 12.34 3.41 20.03
C ILE A 6 11.03 3.92 19.42
N ASN A 7 10.70 5.18 19.67
CA ASN A 7 9.55 5.82 19.07
C ASN A 7 9.86 6.04 17.58
N ARG A 8 9.43 5.10 16.73
CA ARG A 8 9.79 5.03 15.31
C ARG A 8 9.25 6.20 14.49
N ILE A 9 8.21 6.90 14.98
CA ILE A 9 7.71 8.15 14.39
C ILE A 9 8.78 9.26 14.50
N CYS A 10 9.55 9.28 15.60
CA CYS A 10 10.68 10.22 15.72
C CYS A 10 11.76 9.94 14.69
N GLY A 11 12.07 8.67 14.41
CA GLY A 11 13.01 8.28 13.35
C GLY A 11 12.54 8.73 11.97
N ALA A 12 11.28 8.46 11.61
CA ALA A 12 10.69 8.92 10.34
C ALA A 12 10.71 10.46 10.20
N ARG A 13 10.43 11.20 11.29
CA ARG A 13 10.52 12.66 11.31
C ARG A 13 11.95 13.18 11.16
N ILE A 14 12.94 12.51 11.75
CA ILE A 14 14.36 12.85 11.59
C ILE A 14 14.79 12.66 10.14
N LEU A 15 14.40 11.55 9.50
CA LEU A 15 14.67 11.32 8.07
C LEU A 15 14.02 12.36 7.17
N GLY A 16 12.77 12.75 7.46
CA GLY A 16 12.09 13.82 6.73
C GLY A 16 12.79 15.18 6.86
N GLY A 17 13.63 15.38 7.88
CA GLY A 17 14.48 16.56 8.05
C GLY A 17 15.92 16.38 7.56
N MET A 18 16.34 15.17 7.20
CA MET A 18 17.65 14.90 6.60
C MET A 18 17.61 15.21 5.09
N ASP A 19 18.68 15.80 4.55
CA ASP A 19 18.82 15.97 3.10
C ASP A 19 19.28 14.64 2.46
N ALA A 20 18.39 13.64 2.55
CA ALA A 20 18.58 12.31 2.00
C ALA A 20 17.64 12.08 0.83
N SER A 21 18.15 11.42 -0.20
CA SER A 21 17.43 11.13 -1.42
C SER A 21 17.55 9.67 -1.81
N VAL A 22 16.52 9.18 -2.48
CA VAL A 22 16.48 7.86 -3.09
C VAL A 22 16.53 8.01 -4.60
N ARG A 23 17.37 7.21 -5.24
CA ARG A 23 17.45 7.06 -6.68
C ARG A 23 16.99 5.65 -7.03
N TYR A 24 16.04 5.56 -7.96
CA TYR A 24 15.57 4.27 -8.42
C TYR A 24 16.29 3.83 -9.70
N ARG A 25 16.77 2.59 -9.72
CA ARG A 25 17.34 1.90 -10.87
C ARG A 25 16.31 0.93 -11.47
N GLY A 26 16.41 0.70 -12.78
CA GLY A 26 15.65 -0.34 -13.50
C GLY A 26 14.33 0.11 -14.14
N LYS A 27 13.85 -0.68 -15.13
CA LYS A 27 12.47 -0.68 -15.62
C LYS A 27 11.78 -1.90 -15.00
N TYR A 28 10.62 -1.74 -14.39
CA TYR A 28 9.82 -2.89 -13.92
C TYR A 28 9.34 -3.69 -15.14
N SER A 29 9.72 -4.97 -15.21
CA SER A 29 9.12 -5.95 -16.12
C SER A 29 7.95 -6.63 -15.44
N ASN A 30 6.95 -7.05 -16.23
CA ASN A 30 5.79 -7.86 -15.80
C ASN A 30 6.16 -9.19 -15.11
N GLU A 31 7.45 -9.55 -15.07
CA GLU A 31 7.98 -10.87 -14.71
C GLU A 31 8.90 -10.81 -13.49
N THR A 32 8.62 -9.97 -12.49
CA THR A 32 9.10 -10.32 -11.14
C THR A 32 8.14 -11.35 -10.58
N ASP A 33 8.56 -12.60 -10.77
CA ASP A 33 8.00 -13.86 -10.29
C ASP A 33 8.03 -13.93 -8.75
N LEU A 34 7.49 -12.92 -8.06
CA LEU A 34 7.03 -13.05 -6.69
C LEU A 34 5.70 -13.80 -6.76
N ASN A 35 5.82 -15.10 -7.03
CA ASN A 35 4.74 -16.04 -7.31
C ASN A 35 3.55 -15.79 -6.37
N SER A 36 2.45 -15.30 -6.95
CA SER A 36 1.33 -14.69 -6.21
C SER A 36 0.40 -15.68 -5.52
N ASP A 37 0.68 -16.97 -5.59
CA ASP A 37 -0.35 -17.99 -5.42
C ASP A 37 -0.46 -18.54 -3.98
N LYS A 38 0.34 -18.04 -3.04
CA LYS A 38 0.39 -18.62 -1.68
C LYS A 38 0.71 -17.61 -0.58
N ILE A 39 -0.02 -16.50 -0.51
CA ILE A 39 0.11 -15.60 0.64
C ILE A 39 -1.31 -15.13 1.03
N TYR A 40 -1.72 -15.42 2.26
CA TYR A 40 -3.00 -15.00 2.85
C TYR A 40 -2.73 -14.62 4.31
N LEU A 41 -2.87 -13.34 4.66
CA LEU A 41 -2.60 -12.81 6.00
C LEU A 41 -3.92 -12.53 6.70
N SER A 42 -4.12 -13.01 7.93
CA SER A 42 -5.29 -12.66 8.75
C SER A 42 -4.89 -12.66 10.21
N THR A 43 -5.20 -11.59 10.94
CA THR A 43 -4.95 -11.48 12.38
C THR A 43 -6.13 -12.01 13.19
N ARG A 44 -5.85 -12.81 14.21
CA ARG A 44 -6.64 -12.81 15.45
C ARG A 44 -5.75 -12.29 16.56
N ASP A 45 -6.24 -11.26 17.25
CA ASP A 45 -5.61 -10.75 18.46
C ASP A 45 -5.45 -11.86 19.51
N PHE A 46 -4.20 -12.02 19.95
CA PHE A 46 -3.72 -12.47 21.25
C PHE A 46 -4.62 -13.35 22.13
N LYS A 47 -4.20 -14.61 22.28
CA LYS A 47 -3.83 -15.15 23.60
C LYS A 47 -2.47 -15.82 23.52
N VAL A 48 -1.42 -15.14 23.98
CA VAL A 48 -0.21 -15.83 24.41
C VAL A 48 -0.55 -16.47 25.76
N GLU A 49 -1.13 -17.67 25.71
CA GLU A 49 -0.93 -18.57 26.85
C GLU A 49 0.56 -18.91 26.87
N LYS A 50 1.22 -18.51 27.96
CA LYS A 50 2.60 -18.93 28.24
C LYS A 50 2.64 -20.44 28.32
N THR A 51 2.93 -21.10 27.21
CA THR A 51 3.33 -22.50 27.20
C THR A 51 4.61 -22.64 26.38
N GLY A 52 5.45 -23.56 26.84
CA GLY A 52 6.90 -23.53 26.68
C GLY A 52 7.42 -23.60 25.25
N LYS A 53 8.65 -23.07 25.11
CA LYS A 53 9.46 -22.93 23.89
C LYS A 53 8.79 -22.08 22.80
N ALA A 54 9.22 -20.81 22.71
CA ALA A 54 8.82 -19.90 21.65
C ALA A 54 9.06 -20.55 20.26
N PRO A 55 8.05 -20.60 19.37
CA PRO A 55 8.27 -21.00 17.99
C PRO A 55 9.30 -20.07 17.33
N SER A 56 10.05 -20.55 16.34
CA SER A 56 11.02 -19.70 15.65
C SER A 56 10.28 -18.53 15.00
N LYS A 57 10.87 -17.32 14.98
CA LYS A 57 10.27 -16.16 14.30
C LYS A 57 9.89 -16.50 12.85
N ILE A 58 10.67 -17.33 12.17
CA ILE A 58 10.36 -17.84 10.82
C ILE A 58 9.05 -18.61 10.84
N ALA A 59 8.86 -19.55 11.77
CA ALA A 59 7.63 -20.34 11.89
C ALA A 59 6.43 -19.48 12.31
N GLU A 60 6.67 -18.42 13.09
CA GLU A 60 5.65 -17.43 13.44
C GLU A 60 5.25 -16.59 12.22
N ILE A 61 6.21 -16.05 11.45
CA ILE A 61 5.94 -15.34 10.19
C ILE A 61 5.32 -16.26 9.14
N GLN A 62 5.81 -17.50 8.97
CA GLN A 62 5.21 -18.47 8.05
C GLN A 62 3.77 -18.82 8.43
N ARG A 63 3.48 -18.92 9.74
CA ARG A 63 2.14 -19.23 10.27
C ARG A 63 1.21 -18.02 10.26
N GLU A 64 1.69 -16.83 10.55
CA GLU A 64 0.91 -15.58 10.62
C GLU A 64 0.72 -14.96 9.24
N LEU A 65 1.71 -15.14 8.35
CA LEU A 65 1.69 -14.64 6.99
C LEU A 65 1.35 -15.71 5.93
N SER A 66 1.05 -16.93 6.35
CA SER A 66 0.80 -18.08 5.48
C SER A 66 1.83 -18.22 4.34
N MET A 67 3.08 -17.89 4.63
CA MET A 67 4.19 -17.93 3.66
C MET A 67 4.82 -19.32 3.64
N GLU A 68 5.03 -19.88 2.46
CA GLU A 68 5.70 -21.18 2.29
C GLU A 68 7.21 -21.08 2.65
N TYR A 69 7.81 -19.91 2.40
CA TYR A 69 9.21 -19.62 2.67
C TYR A 69 9.37 -18.18 3.16
N VAL A 70 10.14 -17.99 4.24
CA VAL A 70 10.56 -16.69 4.75
C VAL A 70 12.08 -16.72 4.81
N ASP A 71 12.73 -15.84 4.06
CA ASP A 71 14.17 -15.69 4.14
C ASP A 71 14.55 -15.20 5.54
N LYS A 72 15.53 -15.87 6.15
CA LYS A 72 16.01 -15.52 7.49
C LYS A 72 16.59 -14.12 7.55
N GLY A 73 17.11 -13.59 6.43
CA GLY A 73 17.61 -12.22 6.33
C GLY A 73 16.55 -11.14 6.60
N ILE A 74 15.25 -11.45 6.43
CA ILE A 74 14.14 -10.51 6.64
C ILE A 74 13.82 -10.31 8.14
N LEU A 75 14.35 -11.17 9.01
CA LEU A 75 13.91 -11.30 10.41
C LEU A 75 14.75 -10.54 11.43
N GLU A 76 16.00 -10.27 11.11
CA GLU A 76 16.95 -9.62 12.00
C GLU A 76 17.27 -8.25 11.43
N ASP A 77 17.07 -7.22 12.24
CA ASP A 77 17.57 -5.88 11.87
C ASP A 77 19.09 -6.02 11.80
N GLU A 78 19.67 -5.75 10.63
CA GLU A 78 21.12 -5.67 10.50
C GLU A 78 21.62 -4.49 11.33
N GLU A 79 22.82 -4.62 11.87
CA GLU A 79 23.45 -3.53 12.59
C GLU A 79 23.60 -2.32 11.65
N ILE A 80 23.15 -1.15 12.11
CA ILE A 80 23.16 0.06 11.29
C ILE A 80 24.50 0.75 11.50
N GLU A 81 25.47 0.48 10.63
CA GLU A 81 26.79 1.11 10.66
C GLU A 81 26.87 2.29 9.68
N SER A 82 26.05 2.26 8.63
CA SER A 82 25.98 3.26 7.58
C SER A 82 24.55 3.68 7.27
N VAL A 83 24.43 4.80 6.55
CA VAL A 83 23.12 5.23 6.03
C VAL A 83 22.59 4.24 4.98
N GLY A 84 23.47 3.54 4.25
CA GLY A 84 23.07 2.44 3.36
C GLY A 84 22.36 1.32 4.12
N ASP A 85 22.92 0.89 5.25
CA ASP A 85 22.38 -0.19 6.09
C ASP A 85 21.04 0.20 6.69
N PHE A 86 20.88 1.49 7.03
CA PHE A 86 19.61 2.03 7.48
C PHE A 86 18.50 1.84 6.42
N TYR A 87 18.79 2.15 5.16
CA TYR A 87 17.82 2.01 4.08
C TYR A 87 17.60 0.57 3.62
N ALA A 88 18.64 -0.28 3.69
CA ALA A 88 18.49 -1.72 3.51
C ALA A 88 17.52 -2.30 4.56
N ASN A 89 17.69 -1.92 5.83
CA ASN A 89 16.78 -2.29 6.90
C ASN A 89 15.34 -1.78 6.66
N LEU A 90 15.15 -0.53 6.20
CA LEU A 90 13.82 -0.04 5.84
C LEU A 90 13.18 -0.86 4.72
N LYS A 91 13.95 -1.22 3.69
CA LYS A 91 13.49 -2.07 2.60
C LYS A 91 13.03 -3.44 3.11
N GLU A 92 13.79 -4.08 4.00
CA GLU A 92 13.40 -5.38 4.52
C GLU A 92 12.20 -5.31 5.47
N MET A 93 12.09 -4.23 6.24
CA MET A 93 10.93 -4.01 7.12
C MET A 93 9.59 -3.90 6.37
N THR A 94 9.57 -3.60 5.07
CA THR A 94 8.31 -3.53 4.30
C THR A 94 7.57 -4.87 4.25
N LEU A 95 8.26 -5.99 4.41
CA LEU A 95 7.71 -7.35 4.41
C LEU A 95 7.71 -8.00 5.81
N SER A 96 7.95 -7.23 6.87
CA SER A 96 7.92 -7.74 8.24
C SER A 96 6.52 -8.26 8.62
N ALA A 97 6.41 -9.28 9.49
CA ALA A 97 5.10 -9.74 10.00
C ALA A 97 4.41 -8.72 10.91
N GLU A 98 5.19 -7.88 11.60
CA GLU A 98 4.68 -6.83 12.46
C GLU A 98 4.15 -5.66 11.62
N TRP A 99 2.84 -5.42 11.66
CA TRP A 99 2.19 -4.39 10.85
C TRP A 99 2.79 -2.99 11.06
N HIS A 100 3.17 -2.67 12.30
CA HIS A 100 3.76 -1.37 12.63
C HIS A 100 5.17 -1.19 12.07
N ARG A 101 5.90 -2.29 11.80
CA ARG A 101 7.22 -2.24 11.12
C ARG A 101 7.02 -1.95 9.64
N ARG A 102 6.06 -2.62 8.99
CA ARG A 102 5.68 -2.34 7.60
C ARG A 102 5.22 -0.89 7.42
N HIS A 103 4.29 -0.46 8.27
CA HIS A 103 3.78 0.91 8.26
C HIS A 103 4.92 1.92 8.42
N GLY A 104 5.77 1.76 9.45
CA GLY A 104 6.92 2.63 9.67
C GLY A 104 7.92 2.65 8.51
N ALA A 105 8.12 1.52 7.84
CA ALA A 105 8.99 1.41 6.66
C ALA A 105 8.45 2.22 5.48
N PHE A 106 7.17 2.04 5.12
CA PHE A 106 6.56 2.79 4.03
C PHE A 106 6.49 4.30 4.31
N ILE A 107 6.23 4.71 5.56
CA ILE A 107 6.31 6.11 5.95
C ILE A 107 7.75 6.64 5.83
N GLY A 108 8.75 5.88 6.27
CA GLY A 108 10.16 6.26 6.15
C GLY A 108 10.60 6.44 4.69
N LEU A 109 10.31 5.45 3.85
CA LEU A 109 10.62 5.48 2.41
C LEU A 109 9.82 6.56 1.67
N GLY A 110 8.54 6.73 2.03
CA GLY A 110 7.63 7.74 1.50
C GLY A 110 8.07 9.18 1.79
N ASN A 111 8.93 9.42 2.77
CA ASN A 111 9.47 10.75 3.06
C ASN A 111 10.74 11.11 2.28
N LEU A 112 11.38 10.15 1.60
CA LEU A 112 12.66 10.40 0.90
C LEU A 112 12.47 11.17 -0.40
N LYS A 113 13.30 12.18 -0.65
CA LYS A 113 13.28 12.90 -1.95
C LYS A 113 13.69 11.95 -3.06
N ILE A 114 13.02 12.02 -4.21
CA ILE A 114 13.37 11.18 -5.36
C ILE A 114 14.28 11.97 -6.29
N GLU A 115 15.50 11.47 -6.51
CA GLU A 115 16.47 12.07 -7.43
C GLU A 115 16.44 11.40 -8.81
N LYS A 116 16.41 12.21 -9.87
CA LYS A 116 16.35 11.75 -11.27
C LYS A 116 17.73 11.69 -11.97
N GLU A 117 18.73 12.43 -11.49
CA GLU A 117 20.05 12.53 -12.12
C GLU A 117 21.19 12.37 -11.09
N ILE A 118 22.40 12.04 -11.58
CA ILE A 118 23.61 11.93 -10.76
C ILE A 118 24.25 13.33 -10.67
N GLY A 119 24.45 13.84 -9.45
CA GLY A 119 25.49 14.85 -9.17
C GLY A 119 25.05 16.29 -8.91
N SER A 120 23.80 16.59 -8.51
CA SER A 120 23.39 17.97 -8.17
C SER A 120 23.16 18.26 -6.68
N GLY A 121 23.20 17.25 -5.80
CA GLY A 121 22.96 17.41 -4.37
C GLY A 121 24.17 17.06 -3.50
N SER A 122 24.43 17.83 -2.45
CA SER A 122 25.41 17.54 -1.39
C SER A 122 24.91 16.48 -0.38
N GLY A 123 23.85 15.74 -0.72
CA GLY A 123 23.11 14.86 0.17
C GLY A 123 23.47 13.38 0.02
N ILE A 124 22.92 12.55 0.90
CA ILE A 124 23.11 11.09 0.86
C ILE A 124 22.14 10.50 -0.17
N VAL A 125 22.68 9.88 -1.22
CA VAL A 125 21.88 9.22 -2.25
C VAL A 125 21.92 7.70 -2.06
N VAL A 126 20.74 7.10 -2.00
CA VAL A 126 20.58 5.65 -1.84
C VAL A 126 19.94 5.08 -3.08
N GLU A 127 20.48 3.98 -3.56
CA GLU A 127 19.98 3.34 -4.77
C GLU A 127 19.03 2.21 -4.42
N MET A 128 17.85 2.22 -5.03
CA MET A 128 16.83 1.20 -4.87
C MET A 128 16.40 0.66 -6.23
N ASP A 129 16.04 -0.62 -6.29
CA ASP A 129 15.42 -1.17 -7.49
C ASP A 129 13.93 -0.80 -7.51
N ALA A 130 13.50 -0.07 -8.54
CA ALA A 130 12.09 0.34 -8.67
C ALA A 130 11.16 -0.87 -8.75
N GLY A 131 11.59 -1.90 -9.48
CA GLY A 131 10.76 -3.06 -9.73
C GLY A 131 10.57 -3.93 -8.50
N GLU A 132 11.64 -4.15 -7.73
CA GLU A 132 11.61 -4.82 -6.43
C GLU A 132 10.65 -4.08 -5.49
N MET A 133 10.79 -2.76 -5.37
CA MET A 133 9.95 -1.98 -4.46
C MET A 133 8.48 -1.97 -4.86
N ILE A 134 8.17 -1.87 -6.15
CA ILE A 134 6.80 -1.96 -6.65
C ILE A 134 6.25 -3.37 -6.43
N GLY A 135 7.06 -4.41 -6.68
CA GLY A 135 6.71 -5.80 -6.37
C GLY A 135 6.35 -5.99 -4.89
N ARG A 136 7.17 -5.45 -3.97
CA ARG A 136 6.90 -5.45 -2.52
C ARG A 136 5.58 -4.74 -2.20
N CYS A 137 5.27 -3.62 -2.85
CA CYS A 137 3.99 -2.92 -2.67
C CYS A 137 2.81 -3.80 -3.08
N PHE A 138 2.86 -4.44 -4.26
CA PHE A 138 1.78 -5.33 -4.73
C PHE A 138 1.63 -6.59 -3.88
N VAL A 139 2.74 -7.13 -3.35
CA VAL A 139 2.68 -8.18 -2.32
C VAL A 139 1.89 -7.68 -1.12
N ILE A 140 2.15 -6.48 -0.61
CA ILE A 140 1.40 -5.94 0.53
C ILE A 140 -0.06 -5.66 0.20
N LEU A 141 -0.39 -5.06 -0.96
CA LEU A 141 -1.78 -4.83 -1.35
C LEU A 141 -2.60 -6.12 -1.46
N LYS A 142 -2.00 -7.19 -2.01
CA LYS A 142 -2.66 -8.50 -2.12
C LYS A 142 -2.82 -9.18 -0.77
N ASN A 143 -1.86 -9.02 0.13
CA ASN A 143 -1.72 -9.90 1.28
C ASN A 143 -2.13 -9.25 2.59
N ASP A 144 -1.83 -7.98 2.82
CA ASP A 144 -2.18 -7.28 4.07
C ASP A 144 -3.71 -7.22 4.28
N LYS A 145 -4.15 -7.63 5.47
CA LYS A 145 -5.55 -7.58 5.93
C LYS A 145 -5.68 -6.88 7.27
N PHE A 146 -4.64 -6.16 7.72
CA PHE A 146 -4.71 -5.42 8.95
C PHE A 146 -5.63 -4.21 8.74
N ASN A 147 -6.59 -4.03 9.65
CA ASN A 147 -7.44 -2.86 9.72
C ASN A 147 -7.54 -2.39 11.16
N ASP A 148 -7.61 -1.09 11.33
CA ASP A 148 -8.07 -0.44 12.54
C ASP A 148 -9.46 0.15 12.26
N TYR A 149 -10.39 0.03 13.21
CA TYR A 149 -11.76 0.52 13.01
C TYR A 149 -11.95 1.75 13.89
N VAL A 150 -12.01 2.92 13.23
CA VAL A 150 -12.23 4.21 13.89
C VAL A 150 -13.51 4.80 13.30
N ASP A 151 -14.50 5.08 14.14
CA ASP A 151 -15.78 5.69 13.75
C ASP A 151 -16.52 4.96 12.62
N ASN A 152 -16.64 3.63 12.72
CA ASN A 152 -17.28 2.75 11.72
C ASN A 152 -16.66 2.77 10.32
N LYS A 153 -15.43 3.27 10.19
CA LYS A 153 -14.65 3.23 8.96
C LYS A 153 -13.45 2.30 9.13
N ALA A 154 -13.18 1.46 8.14
CA ALA A 154 -11.92 0.72 8.11
C ALA A 154 -10.78 1.66 7.75
N VAL A 155 -9.79 1.75 8.64
CA VAL A 155 -8.48 2.34 8.36
C VAL A 155 -7.52 1.20 8.11
N ALA A 156 -6.74 1.27 7.03
CA ALA A 156 -5.77 0.23 6.70
C ALA A 156 -4.35 0.81 6.70
N PRO A 157 -3.72 1.06 7.87
CA PRO A 157 -2.51 1.88 7.97
C PRO A 157 -1.40 1.47 7.01
N VAL A 158 -1.18 0.17 6.86
CA VAL A 158 -0.14 -0.35 5.96
C VAL A 158 -0.53 -0.15 4.49
N ARG A 159 -1.77 -0.49 4.09
CA ARG A 159 -2.22 -0.39 2.69
C ARG A 159 -2.35 1.07 2.24
N GLU A 160 -2.73 1.96 3.15
CA GLU A 160 -2.79 3.40 2.90
C GLU A 160 -1.39 3.98 2.69
N ALA A 161 -0.43 3.67 3.56
CA ALA A 161 0.97 4.08 3.38
C ALA A 161 1.59 3.52 2.08
N VAL A 162 1.22 2.31 1.67
CA VAL A 162 1.61 1.75 0.37
C VAL A 162 1.00 2.55 -0.78
N GLY A 163 -0.26 2.95 -0.68
CA GLY A 163 -0.93 3.79 -1.66
C GLY A 163 -0.25 5.15 -1.83
N GLU A 164 0.13 5.81 -0.73
CA GLU A 164 0.91 7.05 -0.75
C GLU A 164 2.25 6.86 -1.44
N TYR A 165 2.98 5.80 -1.10
CA TYR A 165 4.28 5.50 -1.70
C TYR A 165 4.16 5.22 -3.21
N LEU A 166 3.18 4.42 -3.64
CA LEU A 166 2.90 4.16 -5.06
C LEU A 166 2.53 5.44 -5.82
N CYS A 167 1.73 6.32 -5.22
CA CYS A 167 1.40 7.63 -5.80
C CYS A 167 2.67 8.46 -6.03
N LYS A 168 3.54 8.53 -5.02
CA LYS A 168 4.83 9.24 -5.12
C LYS A 168 5.73 8.70 -6.23
N LEU A 169 5.80 7.37 -6.41
CA LEU A 169 6.54 6.77 -7.52
C LEU A 169 5.92 7.13 -8.88
N ALA A 170 4.59 7.10 -8.97
CA ALA A 170 3.87 7.45 -10.19
C ALA A 170 4.05 8.93 -10.59
N GLU A 171 4.05 9.85 -9.62
CA GLU A 171 4.39 11.28 -9.81
C GLU A 171 5.75 11.47 -10.46
N HIS A 172 6.73 10.65 -10.07
CA HIS A 172 8.08 10.70 -10.61
C HIS A 172 8.25 9.90 -11.90
N LYS A 173 7.16 9.34 -12.44
CA LYS A 173 7.13 8.44 -13.60
C LYS A 173 8.02 7.20 -13.42
N ILE A 174 8.24 6.79 -12.18
CA ILE A 174 8.98 5.58 -11.87
C ILE A 174 8.04 4.42 -12.12
N SER A 175 8.29 3.72 -13.24
CA SER A 175 7.57 2.50 -13.61
C SER A 175 6.03 2.68 -13.69
N ALA A 176 5.59 3.81 -14.26
CA ALA A 176 4.17 4.13 -14.36
C ALA A 176 3.39 3.22 -15.32
N GLU A 177 3.98 2.80 -16.45
CA GLU A 177 3.26 2.10 -17.54
C GLU A 177 2.63 0.77 -17.11
N ASN A 178 3.20 0.11 -16.09
CA ASN A 178 2.70 -1.17 -15.59
C ASN A 178 2.02 -1.07 -14.21
N LEU A 179 2.31 -0.01 -13.46
CA LEU A 179 1.68 0.24 -12.17
C LEU A 179 0.17 0.43 -12.33
N VAL A 180 -0.25 1.18 -13.35
CA VAL A 180 -1.67 1.47 -13.60
C VAL A 180 -2.45 0.19 -13.91
N GLU A 181 -1.98 -0.64 -14.84
CA GLU A 181 -2.67 -1.88 -15.21
C GLU A 181 -2.81 -2.85 -14.03
N GLN A 182 -1.76 -2.98 -13.22
CA GLN A 182 -1.80 -3.85 -12.05
C GLN A 182 -2.76 -3.36 -10.96
N LEU A 183 -2.79 -2.05 -10.67
CA LEU A 183 -3.76 -1.48 -9.74
C LEU A 183 -5.19 -1.76 -10.20
N PHE A 184 -5.48 -1.57 -11.49
CA PHE A 184 -6.81 -1.83 -12.04
C PHE A 184 -7.16 -3.32 -12.01
N LYS A 185 -6.19 -4.22 -12.23
CA LYS A 185 -6.39 -5.67 -12.09
C LYS A 185 -6.82 -6.05 -10.66
N LEU A 186 -6.27 -5.41 -9.63
CA LEU A 186 -6.64 -5.66 -8.23
C LEU A 186 -8.08 -5.25 -7.88
N LEU A 187 -8.70 -4.35 -8.65
CA LEU A 187 -10.10 -3.96 -8.44
C LEU A 187 -11.09 -5.11 -8.71
N GLY A 188 -10.70 -6.08 -9.53
CA GLY A 188 -11.48 -7.29 -9.81
C GLY A 188 -11.30 -8.41 -8.79
N ASP A 189 -10.51 -8.21 -7.74
CA ASP A 189 -10.28 -9.22 -6.71
C ASP A 189 -11.55 -9.45 -5.86
N ALA A 190 -11.78 -10.69 -5.41
CA ALA A 190 -12.93 -11.03 -4.58
C ALA A 190 -12.78 -10.53 -3.13
N CYS A 191 -11.56 -10.23 -2.69
CA CYS A 191 -11.27 -9.73 -1.36
C CYS A 191 -11.36 -8.21 -1.30
N TRP A 192 -12.29 -7.68 -0.49
CA TRP A 192 -12.48 -6.23 -0.32
C TRP A 192 -11.19 -5.53 0.13
N HIS A 193 -10.35 -6.16 0.95
CA HIS A 193 -9.09 -5.56 1.40
C HIS A 193 -8.13 -5.25 0.25
N VAL A 194 -8.10 -6.12 -0.76
CA VAL A 194 -7.26 -5.97 -1.96
C VAL A 194 -7.84 -4.86 -2.83
N GLN A 195 -9.15 -4.87 -3.03
CA GLN A 195 -9.86 -3.80 -3.73
C GLN A 195 -9.65 -2.44 -3.06
N TYR A 196 -9.77 -2.37 -1.73
CA TYR A 196 -9.60 -1.15 -0.94
C TYR A 196 -8.19 -0.58 -1.11
N GLY A 197 -7.16 -1.41 -0.97
CA GLY A 197 -5.77 -0.95 -1.12
C GLY A 197 -5.50 -0.38 -2.51
N ALA A 198 -6.02 -1.03 -3.56
CA ALA A 198 -5.90 -0.55 -4.92
C ALA A 198 -6.72 0.73 -5.18
N LEU A 199 -7.97 0.79 -4.70
CA LEU A 199 -8.84 1.96 -4.78
C LEU A 199 -8.23 3.17 -4.09
N HIS A 200 -7.68 2.98 -2.89
CA HIS A 200 -7.03 4.04 -2.15
C HIS A 200 -5.82 4.60 -2.90
N ALA A 201 -4.96 3.74 -3.44
CA ALA A 201 -3.83 4.18 -4.28
C ALA A 201 -4.30 4.96 -5.53
N ILE A 202 -5.33 4.46 -6.22
CA ILE A 202 -5.93 5.14 -7.38
C ILE A 202 -6.50 6.50 -6.98
N HIS A 203 -7.26 6.57 -5.88
CA HIS A 203 -7.84 7.80 -5.35
C HIS A 203 -6.75 8.84 -5.09
N LEU A 204 -5.68 8.48 -4.39
CA LEU A 204 -4.55 9.38 -4.14
C LEU A 204 -3.91 9.88 -5.45
N CYS A 205 -3.73 9.00 -6.44
CA CYS A 205 -3.18 9.37 -7.73
C CYS A 205 -4.10 10.32 -8.53
N ILE A 206 -5.42 10.16 -8.45
CA ILE A 206 -6.37 11.08 -9.09
C ILE A 206 -6.32 12.44 -8.39
N LYS A 207 -6.30 12.46 -7.05
CA LYS A 207 -6.15 13.69 -6.25
C LYS A 207 -4.88 14.46 -6.60
N ASN A 208 -3.78 13.75 -6.88
CA ASN A 208 -2.50 14.31 -7.32
C ASN A 208 -2.39 14.50 -8.86
N GLN A 209 -3.49 14.34 -9.60
CA GLN A 209 -3.57 14.62 -11.04
C GLN A 209 -2.58 13.79 -11.89
N ILE A 210 -2.34 12.54 -11.51
CA ILE A 210 -1.46 11.63 -12.25
C ILE A 210 -2.12 11.22 -13.56
N LYS A 211 -1.74 11.90 -14.64
CA LYS A 211 -2.38 11.83 -15.97
C LYS A 211 -2.74 10.42 -16.45
N HIS A 212 -1.81 9.46 -16.35
CA HIS A 212 -2.04 8.09 -16.84
C HIS A 212 -3.12 7.36 -16.03
N ILE A 213 -3.20 7.61 -14.72
CA ILE A 213 -4.21 7.02 -13.85
C ILE A 213 -5.56 7.71 -14.07
N VAL A 214 -5.59 9.05 -14.13
CA VAL A 214 -6.81 9.81 -14.46
C VAL A 214 -7.41 9.32 -15.78
N HIS A 215 -6.59 9.25 -16.84
CA HIS A 215 -7.05 8.78 -18.15
C HIS A 215 -7.57 7.33 -18.12
N LYS A 216 -6.89 6.43 -17.40
CA LYS A 216 -7.35 5.05 -17.24
C LYS A 216 -8.68 4.99 -16.50
N THR A 217 -8.85 5.79 -15.43
CA THR A 217 -10.10 5.90 -14.68
C THR A 217 -11.25 6.38 -15.56
N GLU A 218 -11.05 7.45 -16.33
CA GLU A 218 -12.05 7.98 -17.28
C GLU A 218 -12.48 6.93 -18.31
N THR A 219 -11.52 6.19 -18.87
CA THR A 219 -11.78 5.13 -19.86
C THR A 219 -12.47 3.91 -19.24
N ASN A 220 -12.34 3.70 -17.93
CA ASN A 220 -12.88 2.54 -17.21
C ASN A 220 -13.92 2.92 -16.15
N LYS A 221 -14.63 4.04 -16.32
CA LYS A 221 -15.64 4.55 -15.38
C LYS A 221 -16.72 3.53 -15.00
N GLU A 222 -17.12 2.64 -15.91
CA GLU A 222 -18.08 1.56 -15.63
C GLU A 222 -17.63 0.62 -14.50
N LEU A 223 -16.31 0.43 -14.32
CA LEU A 223 -15.76 -0.34 -13.21
C LEU A 223 -16.10 0.33 -11.87
N PHE A 224 -15.91 1.64 -11.77
CA PHE A 224 -16.20 2.41 -10.55
C PHE A 224 -17.70 2.53 -10.30
N ILE A 225 -18.51 2.67 -11.37
CA ILE A 225 -19.98 2.63 -11.29
C ILE A 225 -20.48 1.26 -10.81
N ALA A 226 -19.77 0.17 -11.10
CA ALA A 226 -20.07 -1.14 -10.52
C ALA A 226 -19.66 -1.21 -9.04
N LEU A 227 -18.51 -0.64 -8.66
CA LEU A 227 -17.99 -0.68 -7.30
C LEU A 227 -18.82 0.12 -6.28
N ILE A 228 -19.55 1.17 -6.70
CA ILE A 228 -20.54 1.82 -5.81
C ILE A 228 -21.73 0.92 -5.43
N ARG A 229 -21.83 -0.28 -6.03
CA ARG A 229 -22.79 -1.33 -5.68
C ARG A 229 -22.12 -2.53 -4.99
N SER A 230 -20.88 -2.36 -4.53
CA SER A 230 -20.18 -3.35 -3.72
C SER A 230 -21.03 -3.76 -2.51
N LYS A 231 -20.77 -4.94 -1.95
CA LYS A 231 -21.35 -5.33 -0.65
C LYS A 231 -20.64 -4.66 0.52
N ASP A 232 -19.43 -4.17 0.30
CA ASP A 232 -18.57 -3.56 1.31
C ASP A 232 -18.70 -2.03 1.25
N GLU A 233 -18.99 -1.40 2.40
CA GLU A 233 -19.26 0.04 2.49
C GLU A 233 -18.02 0.89 2.23
N ASP A 234 -16.83 0.46 2.68
CA ASP A 234 -15.59 1.20 2.45
C ASP A 234 -15.26 1.24 0.94
N ILE A 235 -15.51 0.14 0.22
CA ILE A 235 -15.37 0.08 -1.24
C ILE A 235 -16.34 1.05 -1.94
N LYS A 236 -17.61 1.10 -1.51
CA LYS A 236 -18.59 2.04 -2.08
C LYS A 236 -18.15 3.48 -1.87
N CYS A 237 -17.71 3.82 -0.66
CA CYS A 237 -17.30 5.17 -0.30
C CYS A 237 -16.11 5.63 -1.15
N VAL A 238 -15.05 4.84 -1.25
CA VAL A 238 -13.87 5.23 -2.04
C VAL A 238 -14.19 5.27 -3.53
N ALA A 239 -15.03 4.37 -4.06
CA ALA A 239 -15.46 4.42 -5.45
C ALA A 239 -16.30 5.68 -5.75
N ALA A 240 -17.17 6.08 -4.82
CA ALA A 240 -17.94 7.32 -4.93
C ALA A 240 -17.04 8.56 -4.90
N ASP A 241 -16.05 8.60 -4.00
CA ASP A 241 -15.05 9.66 -3.93
C ASP A 241 -14.28 9.81 -5.25
N ILE A 242 -13.89 8.69 -5.87
CA ILE A 242 -13.23 8.68 -7.17
C ILE A 242 -14.15 9.22 -8.27
N LEU A 243 -15.40 8.73 -8.36
CA LEU A 243 -16.36 9.19 -9.36
C LEU A 243 -16.67 10.69 -9.21
N SER A 244 -16.71 11.19 -7.98
CA SER A 244 -16.92 12.62 -7.70
C SER A 244 -15.81 13.51 -8.29
N GLN A 245 -14.58 13.00 -8.34
CA GLN A 245 -13.42 13.71 -8.90
C GLN A 245 -13.38 13.71 -10.42
N ILE A 246 -14.10 12.78 -11.07
CA ILE A 246 -14.19 12.69 -12.54
C ILE A 246 -15.61 12.95 -13.05
N VAL A 247 -16.44 13.66 -12.26
CA VAL A 247 -17.86 13.85 -12.57
C VAL A 247 -18.09 14.62 -13.87
N GLU A 248 -17.20 15.55 -14.21
CA GLU A 248 -17.28 16.35 -15.44
C GLU A 248 -17.07 15.51 -16.71
N GLN A 249 -16.49 14.32 -16.56
CA GLN A 249 -16.19 13.36 -17.63
C GLN A 249 -17.30 12.30 -17.77
N LEU A 250 -18.32 12.36 -16.92
CA LEU A 250 -19.48 11.46 -16.96
C LEU A 250 -20.58 12.03 -17.85
N SER A 251 -21.21 11.15 -18.61
CA SER A 251 -22.43 11.45 -19.35
C SER A 251 -23.62 11.63 -18.41
N VAL A 252 -24.66 12.31 -18.89
CA VAL A 252 -25.92 12.49 -18.16
C VAL A 252 -26.52 11.14 -17.73
N ASP A 253 -26.44 10.12 -18.58
CA ASP A 253 -26.94 8.78 -18.29
C ASP A 253 -26.16 8.08 -17.17
N GLU A 254 -24.83 8.25 -17.13
CA GLU A 254 -23.96 7.73 -16.07
C GLU A 254 -24.23 8.42 -14.74
N ILE A 255 -24.36 9.75 -14.74
CA ILE A 255 -24.74 10.53 -13.56
C ILE A 255 -26.11 10.08 -13.05
N ALA A 256 -27.09 9.89 -13.94
CA ALA A 256 -28.42 9.41 -13.56
C ALA A 256 -28.37 7.98 -12.97
N ARG A 257 -27.50 7.09 -13.48
CA ARG A 257 -27.28 5.75 -12.92
C ARG A 257 -26.66 5.81 -11.53
N ILE A 258 -25.64 6.64 -11.33
CA ILE A 258 -24.99 6.86 -10.03
C ILE A 258 -26.02 7.41 -9.04
N GLY A 259 -26.78 8.43 -9.44
CA GLY A 259 -27.83 9.03 -8.61
C GLY A 259 -28.90 8.03 -8.18
N ARG A 260 -29.36 7.17 -9.09
CA ARG A 260 -30.27 6.06 -8.73
C ARG A 260 -29.65 5.11 -7.72
N SER A 261 -28.40 4.69 -7.95
CA SER A 261 -27.70 3.80 -7.01
C SER A 261 -27.43 4.45 -5.65
N ALA A 262 -27.22 5.76 -5.57
CA ALA A 262 -27.14 6.48 -4.30
C ALA A 262 -28.50 6.53 -3.59
N ILE A 263 -29.57 6.87 -4.31
CA ILE A 263 -30.93 6.89 -3.77
C ILE A 263 -31.33 5.52 -3.22
N ASP A 264 -31.02 4.44 -3.94
CA ASP A 264 -31.36 3.09 -3.50
C ASP A 264 -30.61 2.68 -2.22
N GLN A 265 -29.41 3.23 -1.98
CA GLN A 265 -28.69 3.01 -0.71
C GLN A 265 -29.36 3.70 0.47
N PHE A 266 -29.93 4.90 0.28
CA PHE A 266 -30.70 5.60 1.32
C PHE A 266 -32.08 4.98 1.59
N LYS A 267 -32.61 4.17 0.67
CA LYS A 267 -33.89 3.45 0.90
C LYS A 267 -33.74 2.26 1.83
N VAL A 268 -32.52 1.82 2.14
CA VAL A 268 -32.25 0.73 3.09
C VAL A 268 -32.10 1.30 4.50
N GLU A 269 -33.12 2.03 4.96
CA GLU A 269 -33.39 2.26 6.37
C GLU A 269 -34.76 1.63 6.64
N ASP A 270 -34.78 0.35 7.04
CA ASP A 270 -35.84 -0.30 7.86
C ASP A 270 -35.65 -1.83 7.86
N ALA A 271 -34.53 -2.28 8.42
CA ALA A 271 -34.41 -3.65 8.92
C ALA A 271 -33.44 -3.66 10.12
N LEU A 272 -33.94 -3.15 11.25
CA LEU A 272 -33.44 -3.51 12.58
C LEU A 272 -33.63 -5.00 12.83
#